data_AF-A0A2D5VP89-F1
#
_entry.id   AF-A0A2D5VP89-F1
#
_cell.length_a   1.000
_cell.length_b   1.000
_cell.length_c   1.000
_cell.angle_alpha   90.00
_cell.angle_beta   90.00
_cell.angle_gamma   90.00
#
_symmetry.space_group_name_H-M   'P 1'
#
loop_
_entity.id
_entity.type
_entity.pdbx_description
1 polymer ?
#
loop_
_entity_poly.entity_id
_entity_poly.type
_entity_poly.pdbx_seq_one_letter_code
_entity_poly.pdbx_strand_id
1 'polypeptide(L)'
;MTEIQHLKKWYGIKPVVEIAKDLERSCNAVRLQASKLGLKRSKLPREPKRSAEVLIDLAIEGYTKKEIADMWGVSTKSVHNSYRDRKDISYNIYQMMLNNGK
;
A
#
# COMPACT_ATOMS: atom_id res chain seq x y z
N MET A 1 12.53 -7.53 24.88
CA MET A 1 12.23 -6.22 24.23
C MET A 1 10.92 -5.72 24.83
N THR A 2 10.83 -4.47 25.29
CA THR A 2 9.60 -3.95 25.91
C THR A 2 8.61 -3.43 24.87
N GLU A 3 7.31 -3.34 25.22
CA GLU A 3 6.25 -2.80 24.35
C GLU A 3 6.60 -1.40 23.79
N ILE A 4 7.18 -0.54 24.63
CA ILE A 4 7.59 0.82 24.27
C ILE A 4 8.75 0.78 23.26
N GLN A 5 9.73 -0.10 23.45
CA GLN A 5 10.85 -0.26 22.50
C GLN A 5 10.35 -0.80 21.16
N HIS A 6 9.38 -1.72 21.17
CA HIS A 6 8.77 -2.27 19.96
C HIS A 6 8.04 -1.19 19.16
N LEU A 7 7.24 -0.37 19.84
CA LEU A 7 6.55 0.78 19.24
C LEU A 7 7.52 1.79 18.65
N LYS A 8 8.55 2.21 19.39
CA LYS A 8 9.54 3.17 18.87
C LYS A 8 10.28 2.66 17.64
N LYS A 9 10.52 1.35 17.57
CA LYS A 9 11.21 0.72 16.44
C LYS A 9 10.33 0.59 15.20
N TRP A 10 9.06 0.21 15.35
CA TRP A 10 8.23 -0.22 14.22
C TRP A 10 7.09 0.72 13.87
N TYR A 11 6.67 1.61 14.77
CA TYR A 11 5.53 2.50 14.52
C TYR A 11 5.86 3.51 13.42
N GLY A 12 5.12 3.47 12.31
CA GLY A 12 5.42 4.27 11.12
C GLY A 12 6.34 3.58 10.11
N ILE A 13 6.81 2.35 10.39
CA ILE A 13 7.51 1.47 9.44
C ILE A 13 6.62 0.27 9.05
N LYS A 14 5.95 -0.35 10.03
CA LYS A 14 4.99 -1.44 9.81
C LYS A 14 3.54 -0.96 9.88
N PRO A 15 2.60 -1.65 9.20
CA PRO A 15 1.17 -1.47 9.43
C PRO A 15 0.82 -1.66 10.91
N VAL A 16 -0.05 -0.78 11.43
CA VAL A 16 -0.50 -0.85 12.84
C VAL A 16 -1.13 -2.20 13.18
N VAL A 17 -1.75 -2.87 12.19
CA VAL A 17 -2.35 -4.20 12.36
C VAL A 17 -1.29 -5.25 12.67
N GLU A 18 -0.13 -5.21 12.02
CA GLU A 18 0.96 -6.14 12.31
C GLU A 18 1.56 -5.86 13.68
N ILE A 19 1.80 -4.58 14.01
CA ILE A 19 2.29 -4.19 15.33
C ILE A 19 1.31 -4.63 16.42
N ALA A 20 0.01 -4.55 16.16
CA ALA A 20 -1.03 -5.01 17.07
C ALA A 20 -1.01 -6.54 17.26
N LYS A 21 -0.75 -7.31 16.21
CA LYS A 21 -0.54 -8.76 16.30
C LYS A 21 0.74 -9.09 17.09
N ASP A 22 1.85 -8.42 16.77
CA ASP A 22 3.16 -8.61 17.43
C ASP A 22 3.09 -8.31 18.95
N LEU A 23 2.19 -7.42 19.36
CA LEU A 23 2.00 -7.00 20.75
C LEU A 23 0.79 -7.65 21.45
N GLU A 24 0.01 -8.48 20.75
CA GLU A 24 -1.26 -9.05 21.24
C GLU A 24 -2.23 -7.98 21.80
N ARG A 25 -2.29 -6.83 21.12
CA ARG A 25 -3.14 -5.69 21.50
C ARG A 25 -4.13 -5.36 20.40
N SER A 26 -5.17 -4.60 20.75
CA SER A 26 -6.02 -3.99 19.74
C SER A 26 -5.27 -2.88 19.01
N CYS A 27 -5.60 -2.67 17.72
CA CYS A 27 -5.07 -1.54 16.94
C CYS A 27 -5.32 -0.19 17.64
N ASN A 28 -6.41 -0.07 18.42
CA ASN A 28 -6.72 1.15 19.14
C ASN A 28 -5.77 1.37 20.33
N ALA A 29 -5.47 0.32 21.10
CA ALA A 29 -4.51 0.39 22.20
C ALA A 29 -3.11 0.79 21.71
N VAL A 30 -2.65 0.19 20.59
CA VAL A 30 -1.36 0.54 19.95
C VAL A 30 -1.32 2.01 19.54
N ARG A 31 -2.39 2.55 18.95
CA ARG A 31 -2.47 3.97 18.55
C ARG A 31 -2.47 4.90 19.74
N LEU A 32 -3.22 4.57 20.80
CA LEU A 32 -3.28 5.37 22.01
C LEU A 32 -1.91 5.42 22.68
N GLN A 33 -1.22 4.28 22.74
CA GLN A 33 0.12 4.19 23.31
C GLN A 33 1.15 4.95 22.49
N ALA A 34 1.11 4.81 21.16
CA ALA A 34 1.96 5.60 20.28
C ALA A 34 1.72 7.12 20.42
N SER A 35 0.46 7.54 20.60
CA SER A 35 0.09 8.94 20.85
C SER A 35 0.68 9.45 22.16
N LYS A 36 0.55 8.69 23.26
CA LYS A 36 1.17 9.00 24.56
C LYS A 36 2.70 9.13 24.46
N LEU A 37 3.33 8.37 23.56
CA LEU A 37 4.77 8.40 23.31
C LEU A 37 5.20 9.49 22.30
N GLY A 38 4.26 10.30 21.77
CA GLY A 38 4.55 11.33 20.77
C GLY A 38 4.97 10.79 19.41
N LEU A 39 4.72 9.51 19.12
CA LEU A 39 5.10 8.88 17.86
C LEU A 39 4.13 9.29 16.76
N LYS A 40 4.66 9.95 15.74
CA LYS A 40 3.89 10.34 14.55
C LYS A 40 3.84 9.17 13.59
N ARG A 41 2.67 8.98 12.95
CA ARG A 41 2.59 8.07 11.80
C ARG A 41 3.46 8.66 10.69
N SER A 42 4.50 7.94 10.31
CA SER A 42 5.07 8.14 8.98
C SER A 42 3.96 7.85 7.96
N LYS A 43 4.01 8.52 6.79
CA LYS A 43 3.22 8.08 5.63
C LYS A 43 3.81 6.74 5.20
N LEU A 44 3.45 5.68 5.91
CA LEU A 44 3.69 4.32 5.47
C LEU A 44 3.31 4.29 3.99
N PRO A 45 4.18 3.76 3.10
CA PRO A 45 3.70 3.44 1.77
C PRO A 45 2.43 2.62 1.98
N ARG A 46 1.33 3.06 1.38
CA ARG A 46 0.09 2.29 1.44
C ARG A 46 0.45 0.94 0.86
N GLU A 47 0.50 -0.09 1.68
CA GLU A 47 0.58 -1.44 1.16
C GLU A 47 -0.54 -1.58 0.14
N PRO A 48 -0.21 -1.93 -1.10
CA PRO A 48 -1.22 -1.95 -2.13
C PRO A 48 -2.12 -3.14 -1.79
N LYS A 49 -3.44 -2.95 -1.88
CA LYS A 49 -4.42 -4.02 -1.62
C LYS A 49 -4.17 -5.27 -2.49
N ARG A 50 -3.35 -5.15 -3.54
CA ARG A 50 -2.82 -6.18 -4.45
C ARG A 50 -1.46 -5.70 -4.97
N SER A 51 -0.50 -6.58 -5.22
CA SER A 51 0.88 -6.18 -5.55
C SER A 51 0.95 -5.42 -6.90
N ALA A 52 1.80 -4.39 -7.00
CA ALA A 52 1.88 -3.60 -8.24
C ALA A 52 2.58 -4.36 -9.38
N GLU A 53 3.27 -5.45 -9.07
CA GLU A 53 3.81 -6.42 -10.03
C GLU A 53 2.68 -7.00 -10.88
N VAL A 54 1.57 -7.43 -10.27
CA VAL A 54 0.41 -7.96 -11.02
C VAL A 54 -0.20 -6.91 -11.95
N LEU A 55 -0.18 -5.63 -11.56
CA LEU A 55 -0.65 -4.55 -12.43
C LEU A 55 0.27 -4.35 -13.65
N ILE A 56 1.57 -4.57 -13.50
CA ILE A 56 2.53 -4.52 -14.61
C ILE A 56 2.23 -5.67 -15.58
N ASP A 57 2.12 -6.88 -15.08
CA ASP A 57 1.94 -8.09 -15.91
C ASP A 57 0.65 -7.98 -16.73
N LEU A 58 -0.47 -7.61 -16.09
CA LEU A 58 -1.74 -7.40 -16.79
C LEU A 58 -1.66 -6.27 -17.82
N ALA A 59 -0.91 -5.19 -17.55
CA ALA A 59 -0.74 -4.12 -18.52
C ALA A 59 0.12 -4.57 -19.73
N ILE A 60 1.14 -5.40 -19.51
CA ILE A 60 1.95 -6.01 -20.58
C ILE A 60 1.10 -6.93 -21.45
N GLU A 61 0.19 -7.68 -20.83
CA GLU A 61 -0.79 -8.54 -21.52
C GLU A 61 -1.88 -7.75 -22.26
N GLY A 62 -1.90 -6.42 -22.14
CA GLY A 62 -2.81 -5.54 -22.87
C GLY A 62 -4.11 -5.23 -22.14
N TYR A 63 -4.26 -5.63 -20.88
CA TYR A 63 -5.46 -5.29 -20.10
C TYR A 63 -5.53 -3.80 -19.81
N THR A 64 -6.71 -3.22 -20.06
CA THR A 64 -7.01 -1.84 -19.70
C THR A 64 -7.28 -1.69 -18.20
N LYS A 65 -7.12 -0.48 -17.68
CA LYS A 65 -7.45 -0.16 -16.28
C LYS A 65 -8.89 -0.50 -15.92
N LYS A 66 -9.80 -0.44 -16.88
CA LYS A 66 -11.22 -0.78 -16.69
C LYS A 66 -11.39 -2.29 -16.53
N GLU A 67 -10.82 -3.09 -17.44
CA GLU A 67 -10.87 -4.55 -17.36
C GLU A 67 -10.22 -5.08 -16.09
N ILE A 68 -9.07 -4.50 -15.69
CA ILE A 68 -8.42 -4.84 -14.42
C ILE A 68 -9.35 -4.50 -13.23
N ALA A 69 -10.01 -3.34 -13.26
CA ALA A 69 -10.93 -2.93 -12.20
C ALA A 69 -12.14 -3.88 -12.09
N ASP A 70 -12.72 -4.23 -13.23
CA ASP A 70 -13.86 -5.15 -13.34
C ASP A 70 -13.48 -6.55 -12.86
N MET A 71 -12.35 -7.09 -13.33
CA MET A 71 -11.79 -8.38 -12.90
C MET A 71 -11.56 -8.43 -11.39
N TRP A 72 -11.17 -7.31 -10.80
CA TRP A 72 -10.76 -7.22 -9.39
C TRP A 72 -11.87 -6.81 -8.44
N GLY A 73 -13.06 -6.50 -8.95
CA GLY A 73 -14.20 -5.99 -8.18
C GLY A 73 -13.89 -4.68 -7.46
N VAL A 74 -13.10 -3.80 -8.07
CA VAL A 74 -12.71 -2.51 -7.49
C VAL A 74 -12.98 -1.37 -8.47
N SER A 75 -12.90 -0.12 -8.00
CA SER A 75 -13.04 1.02 -8.90
C SER A 75 -11.78 1.25 -9.74
N THR A 76 -11.96 1.74 -10.96
CA THR A 76 -10.87 2.17 -11.85
C THR A 76 -9.97 3.22 -11.19
N LYS A 77 -10.53 4.04 -10.29
CA LYS A 77 -9.78 5.01 -9.48
C LYS A 77 -8.84 4.33 -8.48
N SER A 78 -9.25 3.21 -7.89
CA SER A 78 -8.39 2.40 -7.02
C SER A 78 -7.21 1.82 -7.79
N VAL A 79 -7.46 1.29 -8.99
CA VAL A 79 -6.42 0.79 -9.91
C VAL A 79 -5.45 1.91 -10.29
N HIS A 80 -5.97 3.08 -10.71
CA HIS A 80 -5.16 4.25 -11.03
C HIS A 80 -4.27 4.72 -9.85
N ASN A 81 -4.83 4.81 -8.64
CA ASN A 81 -4.07 5.21 -7.47
C ASN A 81 -2.96 4.20 -7.12
N SER A 82 -3.20 2.91 -7.38
CA SER A 82 -2.20 1.84 -7.17
C SER A 82 -0.99 1.99 -8.09
N TYR A 83 -1.18 2.49 -9.32
CA TYR A 83 -0.07 2.86 -10.20
C TYR A 83 0.71 4.07 -9.67
N ARG A 84 0.02 5.13 -9.24
CA ARG A 84 0.63 6.42 -8.85
C ARG A 84 1.43 6.34 -7.56
N ASP A 85 0.99 5.52 -6.61
CA ASP A 85 1.61 5.43 -5.28
C ASP A 85 2.98 4.70 -5.32
N ARG A 86 3.37 4.13 -6.48
CA ARG A 86 4.70 3.55 -6.78
C ARG A 86 5.38 4.31 -7.92
N LYS A 87 6.08 5.41 -7.59
CA LYS A 87 6.77 6.31 -8.56
C LYS A 87 7.87 5.63 -9.37
N ASP A 88 8.48 4.59 -8.82
CA ASP A 88 9.48 3.71 -9.42
C ASP A 88 8.91 2.88 -10.59
N ILE A 89 7.64 2.48 -10.48
CA ILE A 89 6.96 1.62 -11.47
C ILE A 89 6.10 2.46 -12.43
N SER A 90 5.52 3.57 -11.93
CA SER A 90 4.59 4.44 -12.66
C SER A 90 5.12 4.96 -13.99
N TYR A 91 6.42 5.28 -14.10
CA TYR A 91 6.99 5.88 -15.30
C TYR A 91 7.04 4.88 -16.47
N ASN A 92 7.51 3.66 -16.25
CA ASN A 92 7.62 2.64 -17.30
C ASN A 92 6.24 2.17 -17.78
N ILE A 93 5.29 2.00 -16.85
CA ILE A 93 3.93 1.61 -17.21
C ILE A 93 3.19 2.74 -17.94
N TYR A 94 3.38 3.99 -17.54
CA TYR A 94 2.77 5.14 -18.23
C TYR A 94 3.22 5.23 -19.70
N GLN A 95 4.51 5.00 -19.96
CA GLN A 95 5.05 4.96 -21.33
C GLN A 95 4.50 3.76 -22.12
N MET A 96 4.39 2.58 -21.51
CA MET A 96 3.81 1.38 -22.17
C MET A 96 2.33 1.57 -22.51
N MET A 97 1.55 2.19 -21.62
CA MET A 97 0.12 2.44 -21.83
C MET A 97 -0.15 3.51 -22.90
N LEU A 98 0.73 4.49 -23.09
CA LEU A 98 0.61 5.49 -24.15
C LEU A 98 0.94 4.90 -25.54
N ASN A 99 1.84 3.91 -25.60
CA ASN A 99 2.31 3.31 -26.85
C ASN A 99 1.42 2.18 -27.37
N ASN A 100 0.50 1.66 -26.55
CA ASN A 100 -0.43 0.59 -26.94
C ASN A 100 -1.79 1.11 -27.46
N GLY A 101 -1.83 2.35 -27.96
CA GLY A 101 -2.96 2.84 -28.75
C GLY A 101 -3.02 2.13 -30.11
N LYS A 102 -3.69 0.98 -30.15
CA LYS A 102 -4.29 0.42 -31.37
C LYS A 102 -5.79 0.64 -31.34
#